data_AF-A0A7J7LZT7-F1
#
_entry.id   AF-A0A7J7LZT7-F1
#
_cell.length_a   1.000
_cell.length_b   1.000
_cell.length_c   1.000
_cell.angle_alpha   90.00
_cell.angle_beta   90.00
_cell.angle_gamma   90.00
#
_symmetry.space_group_name_H-M   'P 1'
#
loop_
_entity.id
_entity.type
_entity.pdbx_description
1 polymer ?
#
loop_
_entity_poly.entity_id
_entity_poly.type
_entity_poly.pdbx_seq_one_letter_code
_entity_poly.pdbx_strand_id
1 'polypeptide(L)' 'MGESVIVASMASTTFTIGKKPFVLTPEQYILKTGEGDLDVCISGFIVGKIQKLKN' A
#
# COMPACT_ATOMS: atom_id res chain seq x y z
N MET A 1 -15.86 4.67 20.11
CA MET A 1 -16.05 4.85 18.66
C MET A 1 -14.68 5.06 18.07
N GLY A 2 -13.97 3.96 17.77
CA GLY A 2 -12.69 4.06 17.06
C GLY A 2 -12.97 4.47 15.61
N GLU A 3 -12.23 5.44 15.09
CA GLU A 3 -12.29 5.79 13.68
C GLU A 3 -11.90 4.56 12.86
N SER A 4 -12.89 3.89 12.28
CA SER A 4 -12.64 2.82 11.32
C SER A 4 -11.92 3.47 10.13
N VAL A 5 -10.62 3.19 9.98
CA VAL A 5 -9.82 3.70 8.87
C VAL A 5 -10.48 3.24 7.58
N ILE A 6 -11.10 4.17 6.86
CA ILE A 6 -11.78 3.91 5.58
C ILE A 6 -10.72 3.75 4.48
N VAL A 7 -10.16 2.54 4.37
CA VAL A 7 -9.18 2.17 3.34
C VAL A 7 -9.71 2.46 1.94
N ALA A 8 -11.01 2.23 1.69
CA ALA A 8 -11.65 2.51 0.41
C ALA A 8 -11.66 3.99 0.00
N SER A 9 -11.41 4.92 0.94
CA SER A 9 -11.33 6.35 0.64
C SER A 9 -9.93 6.82 0.22
N MET A 10 -8.91 5.97 0.36
CA MET A 10 -7.54 6.31 0.01
C MET A 10 -7.33 6.30 -1.51
N ALA A 11 -6.32 7.03 -1.99
CA ALA A 11 -6.04 7.09 -3.42
C ALA A 11 -5.40 5.79 -3.93
N SER A 12 -5.77 5.38 -5.14
CA SER A 12 -5.05 4.32 -5.87
C SER A 12 -3.70 4.84 -6.38
N THR A 13 -2.69 3.97 -6.38
CA THR A 13 -1.35 4.28 -6.90
C THR A 13 -1.12 3.55 -8.22
N THR A 14 -0.42 4.17 -9.18
CA THR A 14 -0.13 3.54 -10.48
C THR A 14 1.38 3.41 -10.70
N PHE A 15 1.84 2.19 -10.98
CA PHE A 15 3.20 1.89 -11.43
C PHE A 15 3.20 1.62 -12.93
N THR A 16 4.13 2.21 -13.67
CA THR A 16 4.27 1.93 -15.11
C THR A 16 5.49 1.05 -15.34
N ILE A 17 5.28 -0.17 -15.83
CA ILE A 17 6.34 -1.16 -16.10
C ILE A 17 6.27 -1.53 -17.57
N GLY A 18 7.37 -1.32 -18.31
CA GLY A 18 7.42 -1.63 -19.75
C GLY A 18 6.32 -0.94 -20.57
N LYS A 19 5.99 0.32 -20.23
CA LYS A 19 4.89 1.12 -20.81
C LYS A 19 3.47 0.65 -20.49
N LYS A 20 3.30 -0.34 -19.59
CA LYS A 20 1.99 -0.81 -19.14
C LYS A 20 1.69 -0.24 -17.74
N PRO A 21 0.51 0.39 -17.52
CA PRO A 21 0.10 0.85 -16.21
C PRO A 21 -0.41 -0.32 -15.35
N PHE A 22 0.01 -0.36 -14.10
CA PHE A 22 -0.44 -1.28 -13.05
C PHE A 22 -1.00 -0.45 -11.91
N VAL A 23 -2.32 -0.49 -11.74
CA VAL A 23 -3.03 0.24 -10.68
C VAL A 23 -3.11 -0.65 -9.44
N LEU A 24 -2.67 -0.12 -8.30
CA LEU A 24 -2.85 -0.70 -6.99
C LEU A 24 -3.91 0.10 -6.24
N THR A 25 -5.01 -0.56 -5.92
CA THR A 25 -6.06 -0.05 -5.04
C THR A 25 -5.59 -0.02 -3.58
N PRO A 26 -6.18 0.81 -2.72
CA PRO A 26 -5.90 0.81 -1.28
C PRO A 26 -5.94 -0.57 -0.63
N GLU A 27 -6.89 -1.40 -1.03
CA GLU A 27 -7.06 -2.77 -0.54
C GLU A 27 -5.87 -3.67 -0.89
N GLN A 28 -5.09 -3.32 -1.92
CA GLN A 28 -3.93 -4.09 -2.38
C GLN A 28 -2.61 -3.62 -1.77
N TYR A 29 -2.49 -2.34 -1.37
CA TYR A 29 -1.24 -1.80 -0.81
C TYR A 29 -1.30 -1.55 0.70
N ILE A 30 -2.47 -1.61 1.34
CA ILE A 30 -2.63 -1.57 2.79
C ILE A 30 -2.71 -2.99 3.34
N LEU A 31 -1.82 -3.29 4.29
CA LEU A 31 -1.85 -4.51 5.07
C LEU A 31 -2.68 -4.25 6.33
N LYS A 32 -3.72 -5.04 6.55
CA LYS A 32 -4.51 -5.04 7.79
C LYS A 32 -4.06 -6.19 8.67
N THR A 33 -3.82 -5.90 9.94
CA THR A 33 -3.37 -6.89 10.92
C THR A 33 -4.07 -6.65 12.25
N GLY A 34 -4.48 -7.73 12.91
CA GLY A 34 -5.34 -7.67 14.10
C GLY A 34 -6.78 -8.08 13.78
N GLU A 35 -7.64 -8.02 14.79
CA GLU A 35 -9.06 -8.33 14.66
C GLU A 35 -9.87 -7.32 15.47
N GLY A 36 -11.01 -6.87 14.92
CA GLY A 36 -11.94 -5.96 15.59
C GLY A 36 -11.34 -4.59 15.89
N ASP A 37 -11.40 -4.16 17.15
CA ASP A 37 -10.90 -2.84 17.59
C ASP A 37 -9.36 -2.75 17.65
N LEU A 38 -8.66 -3.87 17.46
CA LEU A 38 -7.19 -3.95 17.41
C LEU A 38 -6.65 -3.97 15.98
N ASP A 39 -7.50 -3.72 14.99
CA ASP A 39 -7.11 -3.76 13.58
C ASP A 39 -6.20 -2.55 13.26
N VAL A 40 -4.98 -2.85 12.84
CA VAL A 40 -3.95 -1.87 12.49
C VAL A 40 -3.75 -1.90 10.98
N CYS A 41 -3.87 -0.73 10.34
CA CYS A 41 -3.58 -0.56 8.93
C CYS A 41 -2.12 -0.09 8.74
N ILE A 42 -1.34 -0.86 7.98
CA ILE A 42 0.08 -0.59 7.70
C ILE A 42 0.26 -0.44 6.19
N SER A 43 1.03 0.57 5.75
CA SER A 43 1.40 0.69 4.33
C SER A 43 2.38 -0.40 3.94
N GLY A 44 2.13 -1.09 2.82
CA GLY A 44 3.05 -2.06 2.23
C GLY A 44 4.28 -1.43 1.55
N PHE A 45 4.38 -0.10 1.50
CA PHE A 45 5.53 0.60 0.94
C PHE A 45 6.61 0.84 1.99
N ILE A 46 7.85 0.49 1.65
CA ILE A 46 9.02 0.67 2.52
C ILE A 46 9.95 1.69 1.88
N VAL A 47 10.47 2.61 2.69
CA VAL A 47 11.48 3.57 2.26
C VAL A 47 12.83 2.85 2.18
N GLY A 48 13.44 2.83 0.99
CA GLY A 48 14.74 2.20 0.78
C GLY A 48 15.50 2.81 -0.39
N LYS A 49 16.84 2.72 -0.34
CA LYS A 49 17.69 3.07 -1.47
C LYS A 49 17.64 1.95 -2.50
N ILE A 50 17.28 2.29 -3.74
CA ILE A 50 17.39 1.36 -4.86
C ILE A 50 18.89 1.20 -5.15
N GLN A 51 19.46 0.04 -4.81
CA GLN A 51 20.82 -0.30 -5.22
C GLN A 51 20.80 -0.66 -6.71
N LYS A 52 21.50 0.14 -7.51
CA LYS A 52 21.83 -0.23 -8.87
C LYS A 52 22.85 -1.37 -8.81
N LEU A 53 22.51 -2.50 -9.40
CA LEU A 53 23.50 -3.54 -9.69
C LEU A 53 24.57 -2.89 -10.58
N LYS A 54 25.82 -2.86 -10.10
CA LYS A 54 26.97 -2.50 -10.94
C LYS A 54 27.19 -3.67 -11.90
N ASN A 55 27.18 -3.37 -13.19
CA ASN A 55 27.75 -4.26 -14.21
C ASN A 55 29.26 -4.11 -14.22
#